data_AF-D4BK65-F1
#
_entry.id   AF-D4BK65-F1
#
_cell.length_a   1.000
_cell.length_b   1.000
_cell.length_c   1.000
_cell.angle_alpha   90.00
_cell.angle_beta   90.00
_cell.angle_gamma   90.00
#
_symmetry.space_group_name_H-M   'P 1'
#
loop_
_entity.id
_entity.type
_entity.pdbx_description
1 polymer ?
#
loop_
_entity_poly.entity_id
_entity_poly.type
_entity_poly.pdbx_seq_one_letter_code
_entity_poly.pdbx_strand_id
1 'polypeptide(L)' 'MKITISGTATDFDPAAIETDVDGLGIKLLQNGKSFTIGQTLTINPLAMPLIQAVPVKESGAAPQEGAFEAWATLQLEFQ' A
#
# COMPACT_ATOMS: atom_id res chain seq x y z
N MET A 1 18.16 -6.14 7.91
CA MET A 1 17.51 -5.86 6.62
C MET A 1 16.24 -5.08 6.88
N LYS A 2 15.96 -4.04 6.10
CA LYS A 2 14.75 -3.23 6.23
C LYS A 2 14.05 -3.11 4.88
N ILE A 3 12.73 -3.06 4.88
CA ILE A 3 11.96 -2.70 3.69
C ILE A 3 11.19 -1.42 3.93
N THR A 4 11.02 -0.64 2.87
CA THR A 4 10.13 0.52 2.83
C THR A 4 9.35 0.43 1.53
N ILE A 5 8.02 0.59 1.60
CA ILE A 5 7.21 0.73 0.38
C ILE A 5 6.81 2.20 0.26
N SER A 6 7.16 2.82 -0.86
CA SER A 6 6.87 4.22 -1.16
C SER A 6 5.97 4.37 -2.38
N GLY A 7 5.23 5.47 -2.42
CA GLY A 7 4.30 5.86 -3.48
C GLY A 7 3.45 7.03 -2.99
N THR A 8 2.52 7.49 -3.80
CA THR A 8 1.57 8.53 -3.38
C THR A 8 0.47 7.88 -2.56
N ALA A 9 0.33 8.26 -1.29
CA ALA A 9 -0.73 7.77 -0.44
C ALA A 9 -2.04 8.51 -0.72
N THR A 10 -3.19 7.84 -0.62
CA THR A 10 -4.47 8.53 -0.71
C THR A 10 -4.67 9.46 0.48
N ASP A 11 -5.51 10.48 0.31
CA ASP A 11 -5.91 11.40 1.36
C ASP A 11 -6.82 10.75 2.42
N PHE A 12 -7.56 9.70 2.05
CA PHE A 12 -8.53 9.02 2.92
C PHE A 12 -7.99 7.80 3.67
N ASP A 13 -6.88 7.19 3.23
CA ASP A 13 -6.22 6.08 3.94
C ASP A 13 -4.69 6.13 3.72
N PRO A 14 -3.89 6.47 4.75
CA PRO A 14 -2.44 6.62 4.58
C PRO A 14 -1.70 5.29 4.35
N ALA A 15 -2.39 4.16 4.41
CA ALA A 15 -1.87 2.85 4.00
C ALA A 15 -2.31 2.46 2.58
N ALA A 16 -3.09 3.29 1.88
CA ALA A 16 -3.50 3.06 0.51
C ALA A 16 -2.70 3.92 -0.47
N ILE A 17 -2.26 3.30 -1.56
CA ILE A 17 -1.65 4.00 -2.70
C ILE A 17 -2.77 4.54 -3.59
N GLU A 18 -2.62 5.79 -4.05
CA GLU A 18 -3.51 6.39 -5.04
C GLU A 18 -3.55 5.57 -6.32
N THR A 19 -4.75 5.49 -6.90
CA THR A 19 -4.96 4.89 -8.21
C THR A 19 -5.16 5.97 -9.25
N ASP A 20 -5.26 5.58 -10.52
CA ASP A 20 -5.69 6.45 -11.62
C ASP A 20 -7.21 6.77 -11.59
N VAL A 21 -7.95 6.30 -10.58
CA VAL A 21 -9.38 6.59 -10.36
C VAL A 21 -9.63 7.24 -9.00
N ASP A 22 -10.21 8.42 -9.00
CA ASP A 22 -10.57 9.16 -7.79
C ASP A 22 -11.46 8.34 -6.84
N GLY A 23 -11.13 8.39 -5.55
CA GLY A 23 -11.85 7.65 -4.51
C GLY A 23 -11.56 6.15 -4.47
N LEU A 24 -10.66 5.62 -5.33
CA LEU A 24 -10.10 4.27 -5.24
C LEU A 24 -8.64 4.29 -4.81
N GLY A 25 -8.27 3.32 -3.99
CA GLY A 25 -6.91 3.13 -3.51
C GLY A 25 -6.54 1.66 -3.41
N ILE A 26 -5.24 1.36 -3.38
CA ILE A 26 -4.72 0.02 -3.07
C ILE A 26 -4.08 0.03 -1.68
N LYS A 27 -4.78 -0.51 -0.68
CA LYS A 27 -4.29 -0.61 0.69
C LYS A 27 -3.24 -1.70 0.85
N LEU A 28 -2.12 -1.36 1.46
CA LEU A 28 -1.09 -2.30 1.85
C LEU A 28 -1.33 -2.81 3.27
N LEU A 29 -1.27 -4.13 3.41
CA LEU A 29 -1.28 -4.82 4.69
C LEU A 29 0.03 -5.59 4.88
N GLN A 30 0.56 -5.56 6.09
CA GLN A 30 1.61 -6.43 6.57
C GLN A 30 1.02 -7.41 7.58
N ASN A 31 1.06 -8.71 7.27
CA ASN A 31 0.45 -9.77 8.08
C ASN A 31 -0.99 -9.44 8.51
N GLY A 32 -1.80 -8.93 7.56
CA GLY A 32 -3.19 -8.52 7.80
C GLY A 32 -3.40 -7.19 8.54
N LYS A 33 -2.33 -6.49 8.95
CA LYS A 33 -2.41 -5.17 9.59
C LYS A 33 -2.04 -4.06 8.61
N SER A 34 -2.64 -2.88 8.72
CA SER A 34 -2.32 -1.74 7.86
C SER A 34 -0.81 -1.44 7.86
N PHE A 35 -0.23 -1.32 6.67
CA PHE A 35 1.15 -0.91 6.47
C PHE A 35 1.17 0.47 5.81
N THR A 36 1.40 1.50 6.62
CA THR A 36 1.40 2.90 6.18
C THR A 36 2.45 3.13 5.10
N ILE A 37 2.09 3.84 4.03
CA ILE A 37 3.01 4.13 2.94
C ILE A 37 4.16 4.99 3.44
N GLY A 38 5.38 4.67 3.03
CA GLY A 38 6.62 5.30 3.49
C GLY A 38 7.11 4.81 4.86
N GLN A 39 6.38 3.95 5.56
CA GLN A 39 6.86 3.34 6.80
C GLN A 39 7.97 2.31 6.50
N THR A 40 9.05 2.37 7.27
CA THR A 40 10.11 1.37 7.24
C THR A 40 9.80 0.21 8.20
N LEU A 41 9.90 -1.02 7.69
CA LEU A 41 9.75 -2.26 8.44
C LEU A 41 11.10 -2.99 8.53
N THR A 42 11.53 -3.35 9.74
CA THR A 42 12.66 -4.28 9.91
C THR A 42 12.16 -5.70 9.67
N ILE A 43 12.86 -6.44 8.80
CA ILE A 43 12.47 -7.81 8.41
C ILE A 43 13.50 -8.84 8.86
N ASN A 44 13.00 -10.02 9.27
CA ASN A 44 13.80 -11.21 9.46
C ASN A 44 13.76 -12.05 8.17
N PRO A 45 14.89 -12.27 7.47
CA PRO A 45 14.90 -13.05 6.24
C PRO A 45 14.50 -14.53 6.43
N LEU A 46 14.59 -15.06 7.65
CA LEU A 46 14.11 -16.41 7.98
C LEU A 46 12.60 -16.46 8.29
N ALA A 47 11.95 -15.30 8.41
CA ALA A 47 10.53 -15.16 8.71
C ALA A 47 9.97 -13.91 8.01
N MET A 48 9.91 -13.97 6.67
CA MET A 48 9.45 -12.87 5.82
C MET A 48 7.99 -12.49 6.13
N PRO A 49 7.65 -11.19 6.17
CA PRO A 49 6.26 -10.76 6.31
C PRO A 49 5.47 -11.04 5.03
N LEU A 50 4.18 -11.36 5.17
CA LEU A 50 3.23 -11.34 4.06
C LEU A 50 2.81 -9.89 3.81
N ILE A 51 3.04 -9.41 2.59
CA ILE A 51 2.51 -8.13 2.11
C ILE A 51 1.31 -8.40 1.21
N GLN A 52 0.20 -7.72 1.46
CA GLN A 52 -1.04 -7.87 0.70
C GLN A 52 -1.46 -6.51 0.14
N ALA A 53 -1.91 -6.51 -1.11
CA ALA A 53 -2.58 -5.37 -1.75
C ALA A 53 -4.09 -5.63 -1.75
N VAL A 54 -4.85 -4.71 -1.16
CA VAL A 54 -6.31 -4.82 -1.02
C VAL A 54 -6.95 -3.57 -1.61
N PRO A 55 -7.79 -3.68 -2.66
CA PRO A 55 -8.57 -2.55 -3.15
C PRO A 55 -9.45 -1.97 -2.04
N VAL A 56 -9.42 -0.65 -1.90
CA VAL A 56 -10.25 0.11 -0.97
C VAL A 56 -10.89 1.29 -1.69
N LYS A 57 -12.00 1.78 -1.13
CA LYS A 57 -12.74 2.90 -1.66
C LYS A 57 -12.99 3.93 -0.55
N GLU A 58 -12.87 5.20 -0.88
CA GLU A 58 -13.28 6.29 0.00
C GLU A 58 -14.77 6.17 0.37
N SER A 59 -15.09 6.50 1.63
CA SER A 59 -16.47 6.50 2.10
C SER A 59 -17.30 7.51 1.29
N GLY A 60 -18.46 7.09 0.79
CA GLY A 60 -19.32 7.97 -0.03
C GLY A 60 -18.90 8.15 -1.49
N ALA A 61 -17.68 7.74 -1.90
CA ALA A 61 -17.27 7.80 -3.30
C ALA A 61 -18.08 6.84 -4.19
N ALA A 62 -18.33 7.26 -5.43
CA ALA A 62 -19.02 6.49 -6.47
C ALA A 62 -18.10 6.35 -7.71
N PRO A 63 -17.04 5.53 -7.62
CA PRO A 63 -16.08 5.36 -8.70
C PRO A 63 -16.76 4.74 -9.92
N GLN A 64 -16.29 5.13 -11.11
CA GLN A 64 -16.81 4.60 -12.36
C GLN A 64 -16.37 3.15 -12.56
N GLU A 65 -17.20 2.37 -13.25
CA GLU A 65 -16.83 1.01 -13.64
C GLU A 65 -15.67 1.04 -14.63
N GLY A 66 -14.63 0.25 -14.37
CA GLY A 66 -13.45 0.20 -15.23
C GLY A 66 -12.28 -0.50 -14.56
N ALA A 67 -11.23 -0.71 -15.34
CA ALA A 67 -9.93 -1.05 -14.79
C ALA A 67 -9.30 0.18 -14.13
N PHE A 68 -8.46 -0.06 -13.14
CA PHE A 68 -7.66 0.96 -12.48
C PHE A 68 -6.33 0.34 -12.05
N GLU A 69 -5.31 1.18 -11.89
CA GLU A 69 -3.96 0.78 -11.53
C GLU A 69 -3.36 1.71 -10.48
N ALA A 70 -2.37 1.19 -9.74
CA ALA A 70 -1.60 1.92 -8.75
C ALA A 70 -0.15 1.47 -8.79
N TRP A 71 0.77 2.40 -8.50
CA TRP A 71 2.20 2.17 -8.59
C TRP A 71 2.88 2.45 -7.26
N ALA A 72 3.71 1.50 -6.79
CA ALA A 72 4.49 1.64 -5.58
C ALA A 72 5.90 1.06 -5.78
N THR A 73 6.87 1.57 -5.02
CA THR A 73 8.26 1.12 -5.03
C THR A 73 8.58 0.41 -3.73
N LEU A 74 9.06 -0.84 -3.82
CA LEU A 74 9.62 -1.57 -2.69
C LEU A 74 11.14 -1.35 -2.65
N GLN A 75 11.61 -0.66 -1.62
CA GLN A 75 13.03 -0.51 -1.31
C GLN A 75 13.45 -1.56 -0.27
N LEU A 76 14.57 -2.22 -0.52
CA LEU A 76 15.21 -3.16 0.42
C LEU A 76 16.61 -2.66 0.79
N GLU A 77 16.83 -2.44 2.08
CA GLU A 77 18.11 -2.00 2.64
C GLU A 77 18.80 -3.16 3.34
N PHE A 78 20.03 -3.45 2.89
CA PHE A 78 20.95 -4.41 3.48
C PHE A 78 21.98 -3.69 4.38
N GLN A 79 22.59 -4.43 5.30
CA GLN A 79 23.71 -3.97 6.12
C GLN A 79 24.98 -4.69 5.68
#